data_AF-A0A5D0VVB9-F1
#
_entry.id   AF-A0A5D0VVB9-F1
#
_cell.length_a   1.000
_cell.length_b   1.000
_cell.length_c   1.000
_cell.angle_alpha   90.00
_cell.angle_beta   90.00
_cell.angle_gamma   90.00
#
_symmetry.space_group_name_H-M   'P 1'
#
loop_
_entity.id
_entity.type
_entity.pdbx_description
1 polymer ?
#
loop_
_entity_poly.entity_id
_entity_poly.type
_entity_poly.pdbx_seq_one_letter_code
_entity_poly.pdbx_strand_id
1 'polypeptide(L)'
;MSHTLATIVLAAAGVVMVIAGLLFFRHPGWLLTWLKGTLVFGVILAGLYVLVIAVNLTSYQSLVGMKTVATISTQRQAEQIWQVTLESQAGVSTVRTLQGDQWQLDARILRFSGPFRWLDILPGYRLEQLSGRYTSLEQERSAPRTTIGLSEGIWPDLWQFDQEFNLPFLEAVDGNMTFMPMRDGAVFDIKLSSSGLAAVPVNEQARAAVEFWNQ
;
A
#
# COMPACT_ATOMS: atom_id res chain seq x y z
N MET A 1 -13.82 -46.28 5.89
CA MET A 1 -12.35 -46.50 6.00
C MET A 1 -11.58 -45.26 6.47
N SER A 2 -12.15 -44.05 6.47
CA SER A 2 -11.49 -42.81 6.92
C SER A 2 -11.40 -42.66 8.45
N HIS A 3 -12.46 -43.03 9.19
CA HIS A 3 -12.51 -42.84 10.65
C HIS A 3 -11.54 -43.73 11.43
N THR A 4 -11.30 -44.96 10.97
CA THR A 4 -10.36 -45.91 11.62
C THR A 4 -8.91 -45.46 11.51
N LEU A 5 -8.52 -44.87 10.36
CA LEU A 5 -7.20 -44.26 10.19
C LEU A 5 -7.03 -43.02 11.07
N ALA A 6 -8.05 -42.15 11.13
CA ALA A 6 -8.03 -40.97 12.00
C ALA A 6 -7.87 -41.34 13.49
N THR A 7 -8.57 -42.38 13.95
CA THR A 7 -8.44 -42.87 15.35
C THR A 7 -7.08 -43.45 15.64
N ILE A 8 -6.47 -44.18 14.69
CA ILE A 8 -5.13 -44.75 14.86
C ILE A 8 -4.07 -43.64 14.91
N VAL A 9 -4.19 -42.62 14.05
CA VAL A 9 -3.28 -41.47 14.05
C VAL A 9 -3.40 -40.66 15.34
N LEU A 10 -4.62 -40.41 15.82
CA LEU A 10 -4.85 -39.73 17.10
C LEU A 10 -4.31 -40.52 18.29
N ALA A 11 -4.52 -41.84 18.30
CA ALA A 11 -4.00 -42.71 19.36
C ALA A 11 -2.46 -42.76 19.34
N ALA A 12 -1.85 -42.88 18.17
CA ALA A 12 -0.40 -42.86 18.01
C ALA A 12 0.20 -41.51 18.43
N ALA A 13 -0.41 -40.40 18.03
CA ALA A 13 0.00 -39.05 18.44
C ALA A 13 -0.12 -38.87 19.96
N GLY A 14 -1.18 -39.39 20.58
CA GLY A 14 -1.37 -39.39 22.03
C GLY A 14 -0.27 -40.18 22.77
N VAL A 15 0.07 -41.37 22.29
CA VAL A 15 1.15 -42.19 22.88
C VAL A 15 2.50 -41.50 22.75
N VAL A 16 2.79 -40.88 21.60
CA VAL A 16 4.03 -40.10 21.41
C VAL A 16 4.07 -38.90 22.35
N MET A 17 2.96 -38.17 22.53
CA MET A 17 2.88 -37.06 23.49
C MET A 17 3.13 -37.51 24.94
N VAL A 18 2.56 -38.65 25.35
CA VAL A 18 2.75 -39.19 26.71
C VAL A 18 4.20 -39.62 26.93
N ILE A 19 4.81 -40.31 25.97
CA ILE A 19 6.22 -40.72 26.04
C ILE A 19 7.14 -39.50 26.06
N ALA A 20 6.87 -38.51 25.20
CA ALA A 20 7.61 -37.25 25.18
C ALA A 20 7.49 -36.52 26.53
N GLY A 21 6.30 -36.44 27.11
CA GLY A 21 6.07 -35.83 28.44
C GLY A 21 6.78 -36.57 29.59
N LEU A 22 6.84 -37.90 29.55
CA LEU A 22 7.56 -38.70 30.55
C LEU A 22 9.09 -38.56 30.41
N LEU A 23 9.61 -38.52 29.19
CA LEU A 23 11.03 -38.26 28.93
C LEU A 23 11.42 -36.81 29.32
N PHE A 24 10.51 -35.87 29.11
CA PHE A 24 10.66 -34.46 29.47
C PHE A 24 10.83 -34.24 30.98
N PHE A 25 10.11 -35.01 31.81
CA PHE A 25 10.23 -34.91 33.28
C PHE A 25 11.57 -35.42 33.83
N ARG A 26 12.34 -36.18 33.02
CA ARG A 26 13.64 -36.74 33.42
C ARG A 26 14.80 -35.77 33.26
N HIS A 27 14.65 -34.69 32.49
CA HIS A 27 15.71 -33.68 32.26
C HIS A 27 15.15 -32.24 32.34
N PRO A 28 14.95 -31.68 33.55
CA PRO A 28 14.37 -30.35 33.75
C PRO A 28 15.19 -29.19 33.13
N GLY A 29 16.48 -29.41 32.87
CA GLY A 29 17.35 -28.42 32.21
C GLY A 29 17.06 -28.24 30.71
N TRP A 30 16.45 -29.23 30.05
CA TRP A 30 16.12 -29.14 28.62
C TRP A 30 14.97 -28.17 28.36
N LEU A 31 13.96 -28.12 29.23
CA LEU A 31 12.84 -27.15 29.14
C LEU A 31 13.36 -25.72 29.23
N LEU A 32 14.21 -25.43 30.22
CA LEU A 32 14.83 -24.11 30.39
C LEU A 32 15.74 -23.73 29.21
N THR A 33 16.47 -24.70 28.65
CA THR A 33 17.32 -24.48 27.47
C THR A 33 16.48 -24.26 26.21
N TRP A 34 15.39 -25.02 26.04
CA TRP A 34 14.43 -24.85 24.96
C TRP A 34 13.69 -23.52 25.06
N LEU A 35 13.25 -23.13 26.26
CA LEU A 35 12.58 -21.84 26.50
C LEU A 35 13.53 -20.66 26.23
N LYS A 36 14.81 -20.77 26.66
CA LYS A 36 15.85 -19.79 26.32
C LYS A 36 16.07 -19.73 24.81
N GLY A 37 16.14 -20.88 24.12
CA GLY A 37 16.27 -20.96 22.67
C GLY A 37 15.09 -20.32 21.93
N THR A 38 13.86 -20.64 22.33
CA THR A 38 12.64 -20.05 21.77
C THR A 38 12.56 -18.55 22.05
N LEU A 39 13.00 -18.09 23.23
CA LEU A 39 13.04 -16.67 23.56
C LEU A 39 14.05 -15.92 22.69
N VAL A 40 15.27 -16.45 22.54
CA VAL A 40 16.31 -15.86 21.67
C VAL A 40 15.83 -15.84 20.22
N PHE A 41 15.23 -16.94 19.75
CA PHE A 41 14.66 -17.00 18.41
C PHE A 41 13.53 -15.98 18.22
N GLY A 42 12.65 -15.83 19.23
CA GLY A 42 11.60 -14.81 19.24
C GLY A 42 12.15 -13.39 19.17
N VAL A 43 13.22 -13.08 19.90
CA VAL A 43 13.91 -11.78 19.84
C VAL A 43 14.55 -11.54 18.47
N ILE A 44 15.17 -12.57 17.87
CA ILE A 44 15.73 -12.49 16.52
C ILE A 44 14.63 -12.21 15.50
N LEU A 45 13.50 -12.92 15.57
CA LEU A 45 12.36 -12.68 14.69
C LEU A 45 11.77 -11.27 14.87
N ALA A 46 11.62 -10.82 16.12
CA ALA A 46 11.17 -9.45 16.40
C ALA A 46 12.15 -8.40 15.86
N GLY A 47 13.46 -8.63 16.00
CA GLY A 47 14.50 -7.76 15.44
C GLY A 47 14.45 -7.71 13.91
N LEU A 48 14.30 -8.87 13.26
CA LEU A 48 14.14 -8.95 11.80
C LEU A 48 12.87 -8.21 11.34
N TYR A 49 11.78 -8.36 12.09
CA TYR A 49 10.52 -7.67 11.83
C TYR A 49 10.67 -6.14 11.91
N VAL A 50 11.34 -5.64 12.95
CA VAL A 50 11.66 -4.22 13.09
C VAL A 50 12.55 -3.72 11.95
N LEU A 51 13.51 -4.52 11.50
CA LEU A 51 14.39 -4.16 10.39
C LEU A 51 13.62 -4.06 9.06
N VAL A 52 12.67 -4.96 8.83
CA VAL A 52 11.75 -4.89 7.67
C VAL A 52 10.90 -3.61 7.70
N ILE A 53 10.37 -3.26 8.87
CA ILE A 53 9.63 -2.00 9.07
C ILE A 53 10.53 -0.80 8.77
N ALA A 54 11.76 -0.79 9.29
CA ALA A 54 12.70 0.30 9.08
C ALA A 54 13.02 0.49 7.58
N VAL A 55 13.29 -0.59 6.85
CA VAL A 55 13.55 -0.53 5.40
C VAL A 55 12.33 0.00 4.65
N ASN A 56 11.13 -0.48 4.97
CA ASN A 56 9.90 0.00 4.33
C ASN A 56 9.69 1.49 4.59
N LEU A 57 9.83 1.94 5.84
CA LEU A 57 9.67 3.34 6.24
C LEU A 57 10.57 4.30 5.45
N THR A 58 11.75 3.88 4.99
CA THR A 58 12.61 4.73 4.15
C THR A 58 11.95 5.17 2.84
N SER A 59 10.98 4.39 2.35
CA SER A 59 10.26 4.65 1.10
C SER A 59 8.92 5.35 1.32
N TYR A 60 8.51 5.58 2.57
CA TYR A 60 7.29 6.31 2.90
C TYR A 60 7.62 7.72 3.39
N GLN A 61 6.87 8.70 2.90
CA GLN A 61 6.94 10.07 3.42
C GLN A 61 5.92 10.24 4.55
N SER A 62 6.25 11.08 5.54
CA SER A 62 5.37 11.30 6.70
C SER A 62 4.20 12.24 6.37
N LEU A 63 3.00 11.83 6.75
CA LEU A 63 1.77 12.58 6.49
C LEU A 63 1.43 13.52 7.66
N VAL A 64 1.77 14.80 7.52
CA VAL A 64 1.34 15.86 8.45
C VAL A 64 0.13 16.59 7.88
N GLY A 65 -1.07 16.25 8.35
CA GLY A 65 -2.30 16.94 7.97
C GLY A 65 -2.63 16.86 6.47
N MET A 66 -3.39 17.84 5.97
CA MET A 66 -3.81 17.92 4.57
C MET A 66 -2.75 18.67 3.75
N LYS A 67 -1.70 17.96 3.34
CA LYS A 67 -0.55 18.54 2.63
C LYS A 67 -0.65 18.28 1.13
N THR A 68 -0.24 19.24 0.32
CA THR A 68 -0.02 19.03 -1.12
C THR A 68 1.18 18.09 -1.29
N VAL A 69 0.94 16.91 -1.85
CA VAL A 69 1.95 15.85 -2.04
C VAL A 69 2.59 15.90 -3.43
N ALA A 70 1.83 16.36 -4.43
CA ALA A 70 2.31 16.56 -5.79
C ALA A 70 1.39 17.55 -6.52
N THR A 71 1.92 18.18 -7.57
CA THR A 71 1.16 19.00 -8.50
C THR A 71 1.20 18.33 -9.87
N ILE A 72 0.04 18.20 -10.50
CA ILE A 72 -0.11 17.65 -11.84
C ILE A 72 -0.49 18.77 -12.78
N SER A 73 0.29 18.93 -13.85
CA SER A 73 -0.10 19.74 -15.00
C SER A 73 -0.32 18.85 -16.22
N THR A 74 -1.37 19.15 -16.97
CA THR A 74 -1.76 18.42 -18.17
C THR A 74 -1.70 19.34 -19.38
N GLN A 75 -1.11 18.87 -20.47
CA GLN A 75 -0.98 19.59 -21.73
C GLN A 75 -1.36 18.67 -22.88
N ARG A 76 -2.14 19.18 -23.83
CA ARG A 76 -2.59 18.41 -24.98
C ARG A 76 -1.45 18.25 -25.99
N GLN A 77 -1.11 17.01 -26.34
CA GLN A 77 -0.20 16.73 -27.46
C GLN A 77 -0.97 16.34 -28.72
N ALA A 78 -2.01 15.51 -28.57
CA ALA A 78 -2.85 15.07 -29.68
C ALA A 78 -4.31 14.85 -29.21
N GLU A 79 -5.15 14.25 -30.04
CA GLU A 79 -6.46 13.77 -29.62
C GLU A 79 -6.29 12.59 -28.65
N GLN A 80 -6.84 12.73 -27.43
CA GLN A 80 -6.75 11.73 -26.36
C GLN A 80 -5.31 11.34 -25.95
N ILE A 81 -4.31 12.15 -26.32
CA ILE A 81 -2.90 11.98 -25.94
C ILE A 81 -2.45 13.24 -25.23
N TRP A 82 -2.03 13.07 -23.99
CA TRP A 82 -1.73 14.13 -23.05
C TRP A 82 -0.33 13.99 -22.48
N GLN A 83 0.39 15.09 -22.40
CA GLN A 83 1.60 15.18 -21.61
C GLN A 83 1.23 15.59 -20.20
N VAL A 84 1.60 14.76 -19.24
CA VAL A 84 1.37 14.97 -17.83
C VAL A 84 2.71 15.17 -17.14
N THR A 85 2.85 16.32 -16.48
CA THR A 85 4.01 16.62 -15.65
C THR A 85 3.61 16.49 -14.21
N LEU A 86 4.22 15.53 -13.51
CA LEU A 86 4.09 15.32 -12.09
C LEU A 86 5.26 16.03 -11.40
N GLU A 87 4.96 17.05 -10.60
CA GLU A 87 5.93 17.72 -9.76
C GLU A 87 5.73 17.26 -8.31
N SER A 88 6.71 16.50 -7.80
CA SER A 88 6.71 16.09 -6.39
C SER A 88 7.14 17.25 -5.50
N GLN A 89 6.69 17.25 -4.24
CA GLN A 89 7.11 18.25 -3.26
C GLN A 89 8.64 18.32 -3.06
N ALA A 90 9.36 17.25 -3.39
CA ALA A 90 10.82 17.20 -3.37
C ALA A 90 11.49 17.94 -4.56
N GLY A 91 10.71 18.61 -5.42
CA GLY A 91 11.20 19.33 -6.61
C GLY A 91 11.55 18.43 -7.79
N VAL A 92 11.22 17.13 -7.72
CA VAL A 92 11.43 16.19 -8.82
C VAL A 92 10.26 16.30 -9.78
N SER A 93 10.51 16.86 -10.96
CA SER A 93 9.54 16.93 -12.06
C SER A 93 9.70 15.71 -12.98
N THR A 94 8.63 14.94 -13.13
CA THR A 94 8.59 13.78 -14.01
C THR A 94 7.56 14.02 -15.11
N VAL A 95 8.02 14.08 -16.36
CA VAL A 95 7.17 14.22 -17.54
C VAL A 95 6.84 12.85 -18.09
N ARG A 96 5.56 12.60 -18.36
CA ARG A 96 5.06 11.35 -18.91
C ARG A 96 3.94 11.61 -19.91
N THR A 97 3.74 10.68 -20.85
CA THR A 97 2.61 10.73 -21.77
C THR A 97 1.53 9.78 -21.27
N LEU A 98 0.30 10.26 -21.18
CA LEU A 98 -0.89 9.48 -20.87
C LEU A 98 -1.87 9.53 -22.03
N GLN A 99 -2.61 8.44 -22.20
CA GLN A 99 -3.70 8.35 -23.17
C GLN A 99 -5.03 8.19 -22.44
N GLY A 100 -6.04 8.89 -22.92
CA GLY A 100 -7.39 8.91 -22.33
C GLY A 100 -8.02 10.30 -22.30
N ASP A 101 -9.18 10.36 -21.68
CA ASP A 101 -9.93 11.60 -21.41
C ASP A 101 -9.82 12.02 -19.93
N GLN A 102 -9.47 11.07 -19.06
CA GLN A 102 -9.40 11.24 -17.61
C GLN A 102 -8.11 10.66 -17.08
N TRP A 103 -7.63 11.23 -15.96
CA TRP A 103 -6.51 10.70 -15.21
C TRP A 103 -6.93 10.32 -13.79
N GLN A 104 -6.26 9.31 -13.24
CA GLN A 104 -6.39 8.89 -11.85
C GLN A 104 -4.99 8.63 -11.28
N LEU A 105 -4.81 9.07 -10.04
CA LEU A 105 -3.62 8.81 -9.25
C LEU A 105 -3.99 7.95 -8.05
N ASP A 106 -3.22 6.89 -7.85
CA ASP A 106 -3.36 5.95 -6.75
C ASP A 106 -2.17 6.09 -5.79
N ALA A 107 -2.45 6.03 -4.49
CA ALA A 107 -1.45 6.02 -3.43
C ALA A 107 -1.73 4.90 -2.43
N ARG A 108 -0.67 4.40 -1.81
CA ARG A 108 -0.76 3.52 -0.65
C ARG A 108 -0.44 4.31 0.61
N ILE A 109 -1.29 4.15 1.61
CA ILE A 109 -1.13 4.76 2.92
C ILE A 109 -0.94 3.64 3.93
N LEU A 110 0.07 3.78 4.77
CA LEU A 110 0.39 2.84 5.83
C LEU A 110 0.33 3.59 7.17
N ARG A 111 -0.49 3.11 8.10
CA ARG A 111 -0.57 3.72 9.44
C ARG A 111 -0.53 2.66 10.53
N PHE A 112 -0.05 3.05 11.70
CA PHE A 112 -0.08 2.18 12.87
C PHE A 112 -1.49 2.16 13.46
N SER A 113 -1.97 0.96 13.76
CA SER A 113 -3.32 0.71 14.27
C SER A 113 -3.28 0.04 15.65
N GLY A 114 -4.45 -0.15 16.26
CA GLY A 114 -4.60 -0.86 17.52
C GLY A 114 -3.78 -0.26 18.68
N PRO A 115 -3.00 -1.09 19.41
CA PRO A 115 -2.29 -0.66 20.62
C PRO A 115 -1.09 0.24 20.32
N PHE A 116 -0.78 0.59 19.07
CA PHE A 116 0.31 1.51 18.74
C PHE A 116 -0.18 2.87 18.24
N ARG A 117 -1.50 3.08 18.15
CA ARG A 117 -2.09 4.38 17.78
C ARG A 117 -1.64 5.52 18.72
N TRP A 118 -1.32 5.22 19.98
CA TRP A 118 -0.85 6.22 20.96
C TRP A 118 0.59 6.69 20.73
N LEU A 119 1.36 6.01 19.88
CA LEU A 119 2.77 6.38 19.64
C LEU A 119 2.92 7.64 18.76
N ASP A 120 1.83 8.28 18.33
CA ASP A 120 1.80 9.49 17.49
C ASP A 120 2.75 9.40 16.27
N ILE A 121 2.94 8.18 15.75
CA ILE A 121 3.79 7.94 14.60
C ILE A 121 3.01 8.41 13.37
N LEU A 122 3.60 9.32 12.62
CA LEU A 122 2.97 9.87 11.43
C LEU A 122 2.72 8.75 10.41
N PRO A 123 1.57 8.75 9.72
CA PRO A 123 1.29 7.80 8.66
C PRO A 123 2.33 7.93 7.55
N GLY A 124 2.75 6.79 6.99
CA GLY A 124 3.55 6.75 5.78
C GLY A 124 2.67 6.80 4.55
N TYR A 125 3.09 7.53 3.51
CA TYR A 125 2.45 7.48 2.20
C TYR A 125 3.43 7.29 1.05
N ARG A 126 2.93 6.71 -0.05
CA ARG A 126 3.66 6.49 -1.30
C ARG A 126 2.70 6.56 -2.48
N LEU A 127 3.10 7.27 -3.54
CA LEU A 127 2.37 7.29 -4.81
C LEU A 127 2.73 6.05 -5.60
N GLU A 128 1.72 5.29 -6.05
CA GLU A 128 1.94 4.00 -6.71
C GLU A 128 1.85 4.12 -8.22
N GLN A 129 0.76 4.71 -8.71
CA GLN A 129 0.42 4.60 -10.12
C GLN A 129 -0.39 5.78 -10.62
N LEU A 130 -0.02 6.27 -11.79
CA LEU A 130 -0.78 7.23 -12.58
C LEU A 130 -1.34 6.53 -13.81
N SER A 131 -2.66 6.58 -13.99
CA SER A 131 -3.32 5.95 -15.13
C SER A 131 -4.24 6.90 -15.87
N GLY A 132 -4.35 6.68 -17.18
CA GLY A 132 -5.33 7.31 -18.04
C GLY A 132 -6.54 6.39 -18.25
N ARG A 133 -7.72 6.99 -18.43
CA ARG A 133 -8.98 6.29 -18.69
C ARG A 133 -9.77 7.00 -19.79
N TYR A 134 -10.43 6.21 -20.64
CA TYR A 134 -11.37 6.69 -21.65
C TYR A 134 -12.80 6.74 -21.10
N THR A 135 -13.56 7.73 -21.54
CA THR A 135 -14.96 7.89 -21.11
C THR A 135 -15.88 6.86 -21.78
N SER A 136 -15.60 6.52 -23.04
CA SER A 136 -16.35 5.49 -23.79
C SER A 136 -15.93 4.09 -23.37
N LEU A 137 -16.92 3.23 -23.12
CA LEU A 137 -16.69 1.82 -22.78
C LEU A 137 -16.13 1.03 -23.96
N GLU A 138 -16.51 1.39 -25.18
CA GLU A 138 -16.00 0.79 -26.42
C GLU A 138 -14.52 1.12 -26.59
N GLN A 139 -14.14 2.38 -26.34
CA GLN A 139 -12.75 2.82 -26.36
C GLN A 139 -11.95 2.18 -25.23
N GLU A 140 -12.44 2.14 -24.00
CA GLU A 140 -11.71 1.53 -22.87
C GLU A 140 -11.39 0.03 -23.11
N ARG A 141 -12.20 -0.68 -23.91
CA ARG A 141 -11.96 -2.10 -24.25
C ARG A 141 -11.00 -2.30 -25.41
N SER A 142 -10.91 -1.36 -26.34
CA SER A 142 -10.22 -1.55 -27.63
C SER A 142 -9.01 -0.64 -27.80
N ALA A 143 -8.99 0.50 -27.12
CA ALA A 143 -7.93 1.48 -27.16
C ALA A 143 -6.79 1.12 -26.20
N PRO A 144 -5.55 1.53 -26.52
CA PRO A 144 -4.41 1.35 -25.63
C PRO A 144 -4.59 2.12 -24.31
N ARG A 145 -4.51 1.41 -23.19
CA ARG A 145 -4.53 1.99 -21.84
C ARG A 145 -3.11 2.35 -21.40
N THR A 146 -2.93 3.57 -20.90
CA THR A 146 -1.64 3.97 -20.33
C THR A 146 -1.67 3.88 -18.81
N THR A 147 -0.69 3.18 -18.25
CA THR A 147 -0.52 3.01 -16.81
C THR A 147 0.95 3.15 -16.47
N ILE A 148 1.28 4.05 -15.55
CA ILE A 148 2.64 4.42 -15.22
C ILE A 148 2.86 4.21 -13.73
N GLY A 149 3.75 3.29 -13.38
CA GLY A 149 4.23 3.11 -12.02
C GLY A 149 5.08 4.32 -11.60
N LEU A 150 4.76 4.88 -10.43
CA LEU A 150 5.49 6.00 -9.83
C LEU A 150 6.47 5.54 -8.75
N SER A 151 6.27 4.34 -8.21
CA SER A 151 7.16 3.71 -7.25
C SER A 151 7.71 2.39 -7.77
N GLU A 152 8.94 2.07 -7.37
CA GLU A 152 9.50 0.75 -7.57
C GLU A 152 8.89 -0.24 -6.55
N GLY A 153 8.68 -1.48 -6.98
CA GLY A 153 8.21 -2.56 -6.11
C GLY A 153 9.28 -2.87 -5.05
N ILE A 154 8.90 -2.82 -3.78
CA ILE A 154 9.79 -3.10 -2.66
C ILE A 154 9.46 -4.49 -2.13
N TRP A 155 10.48 -5.33 -1.98
CA TRP A 155 10.34 -6.60 -1.28
C TRP A 155 11.17 -6.57 0.00
N PRO A 156 10.57 -6.85 1.17
CA PRO A 156 9.16 -7.21 1.43
C PRO A 156 8.21 -5.99 1.44
N ASP A 157 6.96 -6.17 0.95
CA ASP A 157 5.92 -5.11 0.93
C ASP A 157 4.95 -5.24 2.10
N LEU A 158 5.14 -4.41 3.13
CA LEU A 158 4.29 -4.44 4.33
C LEU A 158 2.82 -4.12 4.05
N TRP A 159 2.55 -3.34 3.01
CA TRP A 159 1.17 -2.97 2.65
C TRP A 159 0.41 -4.19 2.13
N GLN A 160 1.05 -4.98 1.25
CA GLN A 160 0.46 -6.22 0.75
C GLN A 160 0.30 -7.27 1.85
N PHE A 161 1.29 -7.40 2.74
CA PHE A 161 1.21 -8.31 3.87
C PHE A 161 0.03 -7.98 4.79
N ASP A 162 -0.21 -6.70 5.06
CA ASP A 162 -1.37 -6.29 5.87
C ASP A 162 -2.69 -6.58 5.15
N GLN A 163 -2.77 -6.33 3.84
CA GLN A 163 -3.95 -6.62 3.04
C GLN A 163 -4.31 -8.13 3.04
N GLU A 164 -3.31 -9.01 3.10
CA GLU A 164 -3.49 -10.47 3.08
C GLU A 164 -3.72 -11.06 4.48
N PHE A 165 -2.99 -10.59 5.49
CA PHE A 165 -2.99 -11.20 6.83
C PHE A 165 -3.73 -10.38 7.90
N ASN A 166 -4.17 -9.16 7.59
CA ASN A 166 -4.88 -8.24 8.48
C ASN A 166 -4.18 -8.07 9.84
N LEU A 167 -3.02 -7.40 9.83
CA LEU A 167 -2.17 -7.30 11.01
C LEU A 167 -2.83 -6.41 12.07
N PRO A 168 -2.80 -6.79 13.36
CA PRO A 168 -3.53 -6.07 14.41
C PRO A 168 -2.90 -4.73 14.83
N PHE A 169 -1.72 -4.41 14.32
CA PHE A 169 -0.92 -3.24 14.68
C PHE A 169 -0.61 -2.32 13.49
N LEU A 170 -0.97 -2.74 12.28
CA LEU A 170 -0.78 -2.00 11.04
C LEU A 170 -2.14 -1.87 10.35
N GLU A 171 -2.29 -0.85 9.54
CA GLU A 171 -3.47 -0.68 8.70
C GLU A 171 -3.01 -0.10 7.36
N ALA A 172 -3.15 -0.92 6.34
CA ALA A 172 -2.98 -0.60 4.93
C ALA A 172 -4.30 0.01 4.41
N VAL A 173 -4.21 1.24 3.90
CA VAL A 173 -5.34 1.96 3.33
C VAL A 173 -5.03 2.33 1.89
N ASP A 174 -5.96 2.00 0.99
CA ASP A 174 -5.94 2.48 -0.39
C ASP A 174 -6.29 3.98 -0.44
N GLY A 175 -5.33 4.78 -0.90
CA GLY A 175 -5.52 6.18 -1.20
C GLY A 175 -5.91 6.36 -2.66
N ASN A 176 -7.15 6.03 -3.00
CA ASN A 176 -7.65 6.23 -4.36
C ASN A 176 -8.23 7.64 -4.51
N MET A 177 -7.99 8.24 -5.66
CA MET A 177 -8.55 9.54 -6.01
C MET A 177 -9.72 9.40 -6.99
N THR A 178 -10.66 10.34 -6.94
CA THR A 178 -11.69 10.46 -7.98
C THR A 178 -11.06 10.80 -9.33
N PHE A 179 -11.61 10.26 -10.41
CA PHE A 179 -11.19 10.56 -11.78
C PHE A 179 -11.28 12.06 -12.06
N MET A 180 -10.21 12.61 -12.62
CA MET A 180 -10.15 14.02 -12.99
C MET A 180 -10.07 14.16 -14.51
N PRO A 181 -10.82 15.11 -15.10
CA PRO A 181 -10.79 15.33 -16.53
C PRO A 181 -9.42 15.86 -17.00
N MET A 182 -8.96 15.38 -18.15
CA MET A 182 -7.78 15.92 -18.83
C MET A 182 -8.20 17.13 -19.68
N ARG A 183 -7.54 18.28 -19.48
CA ARG A 183 -7.80 19.49 -20.25
C ARG A 183 -6.52 20.27 -20.47
N ASP A 184 -6.43 20.91 -21.62
CA ASP A 184 -5.20 21.61 -22.00
C ASP A 184 -4.88 22.74 -21.03
N GLY A 185 -3.65 22.71 -20.52
CA GLY A 185 -3.16 23.64 -19.51
C GLY A 185 -3.80 23.48 -18.13
N ALA A 186 -4.55 22.42 -17.83
CA ALA A 186 -5.15 22.25 -16.50
C ALA A 186 -4.10 21.85 -15.46
N VAL A 187 -4.15 22.49 -14.30
CA VAL A 187 -3.23 22.26 -13.16
C VAL A 187 -4.02 21.89 -11.91
N PHE A 188 -3.62 20.78 -11.28
CA PHE A 188 -4.24 20.23 -10.09
C PHE A 188 -3.22 19.99 -8.99
N ASP A 189 -3.52 20.47 -7.79
CA ASP A 189 -2.77 20.14 -6.58
C ASP A 189 -3.37 18.89 -5.95
N ILE A 190 -2.55 17.87 -5.77
CA ILE A 190 -2.96 16.64 -5.10
C ILE A 190 -2.70 16.81 -3.62
N LYS A 191 -3.79 16.82 -2.85
CA LYS A 191 -3.75 16.83 -1.39
C LYS A 191 -3.98 15.42 -0.88
N LEU A 192 -3.14 15.02 0.06
CA LEU A 192 -3.31 13.75 0.76
C LEU A 192 -3.90 14.03 2.15
N SER A 193 -4.92 13.27 2.50
CA SER A 193 -5.59 13.31 3.80
C SER A 193 -5.55 11.94 4.47
N SER A 194 -5.95 11.89 5.74
CA SER A 194 -6.06 10.63 6.47
C SER A 194 -7.08 9.65 5.87
N SER A 195 -7.97 10.10 4.98
CA SER A 195 -8.99 9.25 4.33
C SER A 195 -8.71 8.95 2.86
N GLY A 196 -7.65 9.52 2.27
CA GLY A 196 -7.32 9.32 0.86
C GLY A 196 -6.81 10.57 0.15
N LEU A 197 -6.76 10.50 -1.18
CA LEU A 197 -6.29 11.57 -2.06
C LEU A 197 -7.44 12.46 -2.55
N ALA A 198 -7.15 13.75 -2.72
CA ALA A 198 -8.06 14.71 -3.34
C ALA A 198 -7.29 15.64 -4.29
N ALA A 199 -7.75 15.78 -5.52
CA ALA A 199 -7.23 16.79 -6.45
C ALA A 199 -7.99 18.10 -6.27
N VAL A 200 -7.24 19.19 -6.13
CA VAL A 200 -7.76 20.56 -6.01
C VAL A 200 -7.36 21.34 -7.27
N PRO A 201 -8.33 21.86 -8.05
CA PRO A 201 -8.02 22.64 -9.25
C PRO A 201 -7.36 23.97 -8.86
N VAL A 202 -6.18 24.25 -9.43
CA VAL A 202 -5.39 25.45 -9.10
C VAL A 202 -5.70 26.59 -10.05
N ASN A 203 -5.92 26.29 -11.33
CA ASN A 203 -6.16 27.30 -12.37
C ASN A 203 -7.59 27.26 -12.93
N GLU A 204 -7.95 28.29 -13.70
CA GLU A 204 -9.27 28.40 -14.33
C GLU A 204 -9.56 27.24 -15.29
N GLN A 205 -8.56 26.75 -16.03
CA GLN A 205 -8.75 25.62 -16.93
C GLN A 205 -9.12 24.34 -16.17
N ALA A 206 -8.46 24.05 -15.05
CA ALA A 206 -8.80 22.92 -14.19
C ALA A 206 -10.18 23.09 -13.56
N ARG A 207 -10.52 24.30 -13.10
CA ARG A 207 -11.83 24.58 -12.48
C ARG A 207 -12.98 24.42 -13.49
N ALA A 208 -12.80 24.95 -14.70
CA ALA A 208 -13.75 24.78 -15.79
C ALA A 208 -13.89 23.31 -16.22
N ALA A 209 -12.80 22.52 -16.18
CA ALA A 209 -12.85 21.09 -16.48
C ALA A 209 -13.74 20.33 -15.48
N VAL A 210 -13.57 20.62 -14.18
CA VAL A 210 -14.36 19.99 -13.11
C VAL A 210 -15.81 20.45 -13.12
N GLU A 211 -16.08 21.73 -13.36
CA GLU A 211 -17.44 22.27 -13.44
C GLU A 211 -18.23 21.70 -14.61
N PHE A 212 -17.62 21.59 -15.80
CA PHE A 212 -18.27 20.99 -16.97
C PHE A 212 -18.60 19.51 -16.74
N TRP A 213 -17.81 18.83 -15.91
CA TRP A 213 -17.99 17.41 -15.63
C TRP A 213 -19.11 17.12 -14.60
N ASN A 214 -19.39 18.07 -13.71
CA ASN A 214 -20.43 17.93 -12.69
C ASN A 214 -21.84 18.34 -13.17
N GLN A 215 -21.97 18.77 -14.44
CA GLN A 215 -23.24 19.14 -15.07
C GLN A 215 -23.79 17.97 -15.90
#